data_AF-A0A0N4W2C6-F1
#
_entry.id   AF-A0A0N4W2C6-F1
#
_cell.length_a   1.000
_cell.length_b   1.000
_cell.length_c   1.000
_cell.angle_alpha   90.00
_cell.angle_beta   90.00
_cell.angle_gamma   90.00
#
_symmetry.space_group_name_H-M   'P 1'
#
loop_
_entity.id
_entity.type
_entity.pdbx_description
1 polymer ?
#
loop_
_entity_poly.entity_id
_entity_poly.type
_entity_poly.pdbx_seq_one_letter_code
_entity_poly.pdbx_strand_id
1 'polypeptide(L)'
;MDSNPALLREVRLYENHSEREQMENMSELFAVLNALECLEKMYSRDYISNEDYKVECFKLLDQYKVTMRLVHGTNVEGFASKYRLHCPAALERIHEGRPITVKDDKGNVFKNIAVIVEVFITFFDQLKLNVRAVDELFPNLNELYTSINAMSTLPEDFDGRAKVKAWHDRLSTMSASEEITDEEARQMIFELEAAYSSFIKFLHTQQH
;
A
#
# COMPACT_ATOMS: atom_id res chain seq x y z
N MET A 1 22.63 46.50 -38.65
CA MET A 1 21.94 45.68 -37.64
C MET A 1 22.22 44.24 -38.00
N ASP A 2 23.19 43.60 -37.35
CA ASP A 2 23.47 42.18 -37.59
C ASP A 2 22.30 41.36 -37.07
N SER A 3 21.61 40.68 -38.00
CA SER A 3 20.52 39.78 -37.67
C SER A 3 21.11 38.49 -37.13
N ASN A 4 20.84 38.16 -35.87
CA ASN A 4 21.33 36.93 -35.25
C ASN A 4 20.71 35.70 -35.97
N PRO A 5 21.51 34.88 -36.68
CA PRO A 5 20.98 33.77 -37.47
C PRO A 5 20.32 32.67 -36.62
N ALA A 6 20.61 32.62 -35.30
CA ALA A 6 19.94 31.71 -34.38
C ALA A 6 18.44 32.02 -34.22
N LEU A 7 18.02 33.27 -34.44
CA LEU A 7 16.61 33.67 -34.37
C LEU A 7 15.81 33.30 -35.64
N LEU A 8 16.50 32.87 -36.70
CA LEU A 8 15.87 32.49 -37.97
C LEU A 8 15.56 30.98 -38.06
N ARG A 9 15.92 30.19 -37.04
CA ARG A 9 15.71 28.74 -36.99
C ARG A 9 14.63 28.40 -35.98
N GLU A 10 13.73 27.51 -36.37
CA GLU A 10 12.70 26.96 -35.46
C GLU A 10 13.35 26.14 -34.34
N VAL A 11 12.97 26.45 -33.11
CA VAL A 11 13.46 25.75 -31.91
C VAL A 11 12.75 24.41 -31.79
N ARG A 12 13.52 23.34 -31.62
CA ARG A 12 13.00 21.98 -31.40
C ARG A 12 12.99 21.64 -29.93
N LEU A 13 12.00 20.84 -29.52
CA LEU A 13 11.85 20.40 -28.13
C LEU A 13 12.87 19.31 -27.73
N TYR A 14 13.38 18.58 -28.71
CA TYR A 14 14.40 17.53 -28.56
C TYR A 14 15.23 17.41 -29.84
N GLU A 15 16.46 16.93 -29.72
CA GLU A 15 17.38 16.72 -30.85
C GLU A 15 17.64 15.24 -31.13
N ASN A 16 17.35 14.34 -30.18
CA ASN A 16 17.57 12.90 -30.31
C ASN A 16 16.44 12.05 -29.69
N HIS A 17 16.49 10.73 -29.91
CA HIS A 17 15.48 9.79 -29.43
C HIS A 17 15.37 9.74 -27.90
N SER A 18 16.49 9.79 -27.18
CA SER A 18 16.52 9.72 -25.73
C SER A 18 15.87 10.97 -25.09
N GLU A 19 16.17 12.15 -25.61
CA GLU A 19 15.53 13.40 -25.20
C GLU A 19 14.03 13.40 -25.48
N ARG A 20 13.61 12.84 -26.62
CA ARG A 20 12.20 12.70 -26.96
C ARG A 20 11.48 11.80 -25.95
N GLU A 21 12.02 10.62 -25.68
CA GLU A 21 11.44 9.68 -24.71
C GLU A 21 11.34 10.32 -23.31
N GLN A 22 12.40 11.02 -22.87
CA GLN A 22 12.38 11.73 -21.61
C GLN A 22 11.32 12.85 -21.59
N MET A 23 11.11 13.55 -22.71
CA MET A 23 10.06 14.55 -22.85
C MET A 23 8.67 13.93 -22.80
N GLU A 24 8.46 12.78 -23.42
CA GLU A 24 7.20 12.02 -23.37
C GLU A 24 6.91 11.58 -21.92
N ASN A 25 7.89 11.03 -21.20
CA ASN A 25 7.75 10.67 -19.78
C ASN A 25 7.39 11.87 -18.89
N MET A 26 8.06 13.01 -19.09
CA MET A 26 7.74 14.25 -18.37
C MET A 26 6.35 14.78 -18.73
N SER A 27 5.91 14.65 -19.98
CA SER A 27 4.58 15.06 -20.42
C SER A 27 3.47 14.24 -19.77
N GLU A 28 3.70 12.93 -19.59
CA GLU A 28 2.75 12.05 -18.92
C GLU A 28 2.64 12.39 -17.42
N LEU A 29 3.77 12.61 -16.73
CA LEU A 29 3.76 13.07 -15.34
C LEU A 29 3.01 14.41 -15.21
N PHE A 30 3.24 15.36 -16.13
CA PHE A 30 2.53 16.64 -16.17
C PHE A 30 1.01 16.45 -16.34
N ALA A 31 0.60 15.53 -17.22
CA ALA A 31 -0.81 15.23 -17.45
C ALA A 31 -1.47 14.61 -16.22
N VAL A 32 -0.84 13.62 -15.58
CA VAL A 32 -1.36 12.95 -14.38
C VAL A 32 -1.53 13.94 -13.23
N LEU A 33 -0.54 14.81 -12.98
CA LEU A 33 -0.64 15.81 -11.91
C LEU A 33 -1.80 16.80 -12.13
N ASN A 34 -2.01 17.26 -13.37
CA ASN A 34 -3.14 18.11 -13.70
C ASN A 34 -4.49 17.39 -13.59
N ALA A 35 -4.55 16.12 -14.01
CA ALA A 35 -5.75 15.30 -13.89
C ALA A 35 -6.13 15.09 -12.41
N LEU A 36 -5.14 14.81 -11.55
CA LEU A 36 -5.36 14.64 -10.12
C LEU A 36 -5.81 15.94 -9.45
N GLU A 37 -5.21 17.08 -9.81
CA GLU A 37 -5.63 18.41 -9.33
C GLU A 37 -7.08 18.72 -9.75
N CYS A 38 -7.44 18.38 -10.98
CA CYS A 38 -8.80 18.55 -11.48
C CYS A 38 -9.80 17.67 -10.71
N LEU A 39 -9.44 16.40 -10.48
CA LEU A 39 -10.26 15.44 -9.74
C LEU A 39 -10.55 15.93 -8.32
N GLU A 40 -9.52 16.39 -7.59
CA GLU A 40 -9.68 16.96 -6.24
C GLU A 40 -10.60 18.19 -6.23
N LYS A 41 -10.48 19.06 -7.24
CA LYS A 41 -11.36 20.24 -7.40
C LYS A 41 -12.80 19.86 -7.74
N MET A 42 -13.01 18.82 -8.54
CA MET A 42 -14.34 18.34 -8.88
C MET A 42 -15.01 17.71 -7.66
N TYR A 43 -14.28 16.90 -6.90
CA TYR A 43 -14.78 16.27 -5.68
C TYR A 43 -15.10 17.30 -4.59
N SER A 44 -14.20 18.24 -4.32
CA SER A 44 -14.42 19.30 -3.31
C SER A 44 -15.61 20.23 -3.63
N ARG A 45 -16.07 20.26 -4.89
CA ARG A 45 -17.24 21.00 -5.35
C ARG A 45 -18.48 20.12 -5.53
N ASP A 46 -18.43 18.88 -5.07
CA ASP A 46 -19.53 17.91 -5.10
C ASP A 46 -20.05 17.59 -6.53
N TYR A 47 -19.17 17.66 -7.54
CA TYR A 47 -19.52 17.33 -8.92
C TYR A 47 -19.45 15.83 -9.24
N ILE A 48 -18.83 15.04 -8.38
CA ILE A 48 -18.65 13.59 -8.56
C ILE A 48 -18.94 12.86 -7.25
N SER A 49 -19.42 11.62 -7.35
CA SER A 49 -19.75 10.80 -6.20
C SER A 49 -18.49 10.37 -5.42
N ASN A 50 -18.69 9.96 -4.17
CA ASN A 50 -17.61 9.41 -3.34
C ASN A 50 -16.99 8.14 -3.94
N GLU A 51 -17.80 7.29 -4.56
CA GLU A 51 -17.37 6.02 -5.14
C GLU A 51 -16.53 6.24 -6.40
N ASP A 52 -17.00 7.09 -7.32
CA ASP A 52 -16.28 7.42 -8.56
C ASP A 52 -14.96 8.14 -8.26
N TYR A 53 -14.98 9.08 -7.31
CA TYR A 53 -13.78 9.79 -6.88
C TYR A 53 -12.72 8.81 -6.35
N LYS A 54 -13.09 7.85 -5.50
CA LYS A 54 -12.15 6.87 -4.94
C LYS A 54 -11.46 6.07 -6.03
N VAL A 55 -12.24 5.52 -6.97
CA VAL A 55 -11.73 4.68 -8.06
C VAL A 55 -10.73 5.45 -8.92
N GLU A 56 -11.11 6.64 -9.38
CA GLU A 56 -10.24 7.43 -10.25
C GLU A 56 -9.04 8.02 -9.50
N CYS A 57 -9.19 8.37 -8.22
CA CYS A 57 -8.08 8.88 -7.42
C CYS A 57 -6.99 7.81 -7.20
N PHE A 58 -7.38 6.57 -6.88
CA PHE A 58 -6.41 5.47 -6.77
C PHE A 58 -5.67 5.21 -8.09
N LYS A 59 -6.41 5.18 -9.20
CA LYS A 59 -5.84 4.99 -10.53
C LYS A 59 -4.83 6.09 -10.89
N LEU A 60 -5.16 7.36 -10.64
CA LEU A 60 -4.24 8.49 -10.88
C LEU A 60 -3.02 8.46 -9.97
N LEU A 61 -3.18 8.06 -8.70
CA LEU A 61 -2.06 7.89 -7.76
C LEU A 61 -1.10 6.77 -8.21
N ASP A 62 -1.63 5.66 -8.72
CA ASP A 62 -0.78 4.57 -9.23
C ASP A 62 -0.09 4.96 -10.54
N GLN A 63 -0.78 5.66 -11.44
CA GLN A 63 -0.17 6.25 -12.63
C GLN A 63 0.97 7.21 -12.25
N TYR A 64 0.75 8.09 -11.28
CA TYR A 64 1.78 8.99 -10.75
C TYR A 64 3.02 8.23 -10.27
N LYS A 65 2.85 7.15 -9.48
CA LYS A 65 3.98 6.34 -8.99
C LYS A 65 4.79 5.73 -10.13
N VAL A 66 4.14 5.34 -11.22
CA VAL A 66 4.82 4.77 -12.40
C VAL A 66 5.55 5.88 -13.16
N THR A 67 4.87 6.97 -13.50
CA THR A 67 5.45 8.07 -14.30
C THR A 67 6.58 8.78 -13.56
N MET A 68 6.46 8.97 -12.23
CA MET A 68 7.51 9.59 -11.42
C MET A 68 8.79 8.75 -11.39
N ARG A 69 8.70 7.42 -11.50
CA ARG A 69 9.88 6.53 -11.59
C ARG A 69 10.61 6.64 -12.93
N LEU A 70 9.89 7.01 -13.99
CA LEU A 70 10.44 7.20 -15.33
C LEU A 70 11.07 8.59 -15.51
N VAL A 71 10.70 9.57 -14.68
CA VAL A 71 11.26 10.92 -14.72
C VAL A 71 12.48 11.03 -13.79
N HIS A 72 13.67 11.08 -14.38
CA HIS A 72 14.91 11.23 -13.62
C HIS A 72 15.23 12.68 -13.22
N GLY A 73 15.96 12.84 -12.11
CA GLY A 73 16.63 14.10 -11.74
C GLY A 73 15.75 15.16 -11.07
N THR A 74 14.54 14.80 -10.62
CA THR A 74 13.68 15.71 -9.86
C THR A 74 12.71 14.92 -8.95
N ASN A 75 12.14 15.59 -7.96
CA ASN A 75 10.97 15.12 -7.20
C ASN A 75 9.71 15.83 -7.69
N VAL A 76 8.53 15.44 -7.18
CA VAL A 76 7.26 16.00 -7.65
C VAL A 76 7.15 17.51 -7.40
N GLU A 77 7.67 18.01 -6.28
CA GLU A 77 7.66 19.44 -5.94
C GLU A 77 8.60 20.24 -6.84
N GLY A 78 9.80 19.69 -7.10
CA GLY A 78 10.78 20.26 -8.01
C GLY A 78 10.26 20.29 -9.45
N PHE A 79 9.59 19.23 -9.88
CA PHE A 79 8.94 19.15 -11.19
C PHE A 79 7.83 20.20 -11.32
N ALA A 80 6.92 20.27 -10.35
CA ALA A 80 5.82 21.24 -10.34
C ALA A 80 6.35 22.68 -10.37
N SER A 81 7.39 22.99 -9.60
CA SER A 81 8.03 24.31 -9.62
C SER A 81 8.69 24.62 -10.98
N LYS A 82 9.48 23.70 -11.52
CA LYS A 82 10.19 23.87 -12.80
C LYS A 82 9.24 24.15 -13.96
N TYR A 83 8.14 23.41 -14.03
CA TYR A 83 7.15 23.53 -15.10
C TYR A 83 5.95 24.43 -14.74
N ARG A 84 6.03 25.14 -13.60
CA ARG A 84 5.01 26.09 -13.12
C ARG A 84 3.61 25.47 -13.01
N LEU A 85 3.55 24.21 -12.56
CA LEU A 85 2.31 23.51 -12.27
C LEU A 85 1.73 24.01 -10.95
N HIS A 86 0.54 24.59 -11.00
CA HIS A 86 -0.20 24.97 -9.80
C HIS A 86 -1.18 23.84 -9.42
N CYS A 87 -0.66 22.86 -8.68
CA CYS A 87 -1.40 21.66 -8.28
C CYS A 87 -1.34 21.37 -6.77
N PRO A 88 -1.70 22.33 -5.89
CA PRO A 88 -1.58 22.15 -4.44
C PRO A 88 -2.42 20.97 -3.91
N ALA A 89 -3.62 20.74 -4.45
CA ALA A 89 -4.47 19.63 -3.98
C ALA A 89 -3.91 18.27 -4.41
N ALA A 90 -3.39 18.18 -5.64
CA ALA A 90 -2.71 16.98 -6.12
C ALA A 90 -1.46 16.65 -5.27
N LEU A 91 -0.66 17.67 -4.91
CA LEU A 91 0.53 17.48 -4.08
C LEU A 91 0.18 16.96 -2.69
N GLU A 92 -0.82 17.53 -2.02
CA GLU A 92 -1.32 17.02 -0.74
C GLU A 92 -1.82 15.57 -0.88
N ARG A 93 -2.57 15.26 -1.93
CA ARG A 93 -3.07 13.91 -2.20
C ARG A 93 -1.94 12.90 -2.44
N ILE A 94 -0.91 13.29 -3.17
CA ILE A 94 0.28 12.49 -3.41
C ILE A 94 1.05 12.26 -2.11
N HIS A 95 1.17 13.29 -1.26
CA HIS A 95 1.81 13.17 0.05
C HIS A 95 1.07 12.20 0.96
N GLU A 96 -0.27 12.22 0.97
CA GLU A 96 -1.10 11.27 1.74
C GLU A 96 -1.14 9.86 1.14
N GLY A 97 -0.97 9.72 -0.18
CA GLY A 97 -0.87 8.45 -0.89
C GLY A 97 -2.19 7.65 -1.05
N ARG A 98 -3.33 8.24 -0.67
CA ARG A 98 -4.69 7.63 -0.70
C ARG A 98 -5.74 8.71 -0.92
N PRO A 99 -6.99 8.47 -1.35
CA PRO A 99 -8.03 9.51 -1.54
C PRO A 99 -8.50 10.21 -0.25
N ILE A 100 -9.01 11.46 -0.31
CA ILE A 100 -9.40 12.26 0.88
C ILE A 100 -10.52 11.63 1.68
N THR A 101 -11.35 10.86 1.00
CA THR A 101 -12.50 10.15 1.52
C THR A 101 -12.10 8.95 2.36
N VAL A 102 -10.87 8.48 2.18
CA VAL A 102 -10.24 7.49 3.05
C VAL A 102 -9.65 8.25 4.25
N LYS A 103 -10.53 8.96 4.98
CA LYS A 103 -10.23 9.38 6.35
C LYS A 103 -10.42 8.14 7.20
N ASP A 104 -9.33 7.67 7.77
CA ASP A 104 -9.25 6.58 8.73
C ASP A 104 -10.17 5.41 8.42
N ASP A 105 -9.60 4.36 7.86
CA ASP A 105 -10.13 2.99 7.90
C ASP A 105 -10.39 2.51 9.33
N LYS A 106 -10.56 3.34 10.38
CA LYS A 106 -10.91 2.96 11.75
C LYS A 106 -12.00 1.90 11.79
N GLY A 107 -13.05 1.99 10.97
CA GLY A 107 -14.07 0.92 10.89
C GLY A 107 -13.53 -0.43 10.40
N ASN A 108 -12.67 -0.43 9.39
CA ASN A 108 -11.98 -1.62 8.87
C ASN A 108 -10.83 -2.07 9.79
N VAL A 109 -10.14 -1.14 10.43
CA VAL A 109 -9.02 -1.35 11.35
C VAL A 109 -9.51 -1.94 12.65
N PHE A 110 -10.56 -1.40 13.29
CA PHE A 110 -11.14 -1.99 14.49
C PHE A 110 -11.72 -3.38 14.20
N LYS A 111 -12.34 -3.57 13.03
CA LYS A 111 -12.79 -4.88 12.57
C LYS A 111 -11.61 -5.84 12.37
N ASN A 112 -10.56 -5.42 11.68
CA ASN A 112 -9.36 -6.23 11.46
C ASN A 112 -8.64 -6.55 12.77
N ILE A 113 -8.55 -5.59 13.70
CA ILE A 113 -8.00 -5.79 15.04
C ILE A 113 -8.82 -6.85 15.79
N ALA A 114 -10.15 -6.71 15.80
CA ALA A 114 -11.04 -7.66 16.47
C ALA A 114 -10.85 -9.08 15.90
N VAL A 115 -10.87 -9.22 14.57
CA VAL A 115 -10.66 -10.51 13.88
C VAL A 115 -9.28 -11.08 14.19
N ILE A 116 -8.20 -10.29 14.09
CA ILE A 116 -6.84 -10.77 14.36
C ILE A 116 -6.72 -11.25 15.81
N VAL A 117 -7.22 -10.48 16.79
CA VAL A 117 -7.17 -10.86 18.21
C VAL A 117 -8.00 -12.11 18.47
N GLU A 118 -9.21 -12.19 17.93
CA GLU A 118 -10.10 -13.35 18.03
C GLU A 118 -9.42 -14.60 17.49
N VAL A 119 -8.92 -14.55 16.25
CA VAL A 119 -8.31 -15.71 15.59
C VAL A 119 -7.01 -16.14 16.30
N PHE A 120 -6.20 -15.22 16.81
CA PHE A 120 -5.04 -15.57 17.64
C PHE A 120 -5.47 -16.40 18.87
N ILE A 121 -6.47 -15.92 19.61
CA ILE A 121 -6.95 -16.60 20.82
C ILE A 121 -7.54 -17.97 20.46
N THR A 122 -8.41 -18.03 19.45
CA THR A 122 -9.00 -19.29 18.97
C THR A 122 -7.93 -20.30 18.58
N PHE A 123 -6.90 -19.86 17.84
CA PHE A 123 -5.81 -20.74 17.41
C PHE A 123 -4.95 -21.23 18.59
N PHE A 124 -4.66 -20.36 19.57
CA PHE A 124 -3.98 -20.78 20.80
C PHE A 124 -4.79 -21.80 21.59
N ASP A 125 -6.11 -21.62 21.68
CA ASP A 125 -6.99 -22.54 22.38
C ASP A 125 -7.03 -23.90 21.69
N GLN A 126 -7.08 -23.95 20.35
CA GLN A 126 -6.96 -25.21 19.59
C GLN A 126 -5.67 -25.95 19.95
N LEU A 127 -4.51 -25.27 19.92
CA LEU A 127 -3.23 -25.90 20.25
C LEU A 127 -3.18 -26.38 21.72
N LYS A 128 -3.74 -25.61 22.66
CA LYS A 128 -3.81 -25.97 24.09
C LYS A 128 -4.78 -27.11 24.38
N LEU A 129 -5.82 -27.29 23.58
CA LEU A 129 -6.75 -28.41 23.64
C LEU A 129 -6.24 -29.68 22.94
N ASN A 130 -4.97 -29.69 22.54
CA ASN A 130 -4.34 -30.79 21.82
C ASN A 130 -4.91 -31.06 20.42
N VAL A 131 -5.46 -30.04 19.75
CA VAL A 131 -5.77 -30.13 18.32
C VAL A 131 -4.44 -30.14 17.54
N ARG A 132 -4.27 -31.13 16.66
CA ARG A 132 -3.04 -31.34 15.88
C ARG A 132 -3.28 -31.54 14.39
N ALA A 133 -4.49 -31.94 13.99
CA ALA A 133 -4.83 -32.18 12.60
C ALA A 133 -4.76 -30.89 11.77
N VAL A 134 -4.16 -30.99 10.58
CA VAL A 134 -3.94 -29.85 9.69
C VAL A 134 -5.26 -29.25 9.20
N ASP A 135 -6.26 -30.06 8.89
CA ASP A 135 -7.57 -29.58 8.45
C ASP A 135 -8.35 -28.81 9.53
N GLU A 136 -8.08 -29.08 10.81
CA GLU A 136 -8.65 -28.32 11.93
C GLU A 136 -7.86 -27.03 12.24
N LEU A 137 -6.54 -27.04 12.08
CA LEU A 137 -5.66 -25.90 12.39
C LEU A 137 -5.55 -24.90 11.24
N PHE A 138 -5.34 -25.39 10.02
CA PHE A 138 -5.02 -24.55 8.86
C PHE A 138 -6.07 -23.48 8.53
N PRO A 139 -7.40 -23.71 8.65
CA PRO A 139 -8.40 -22.68 8.37
C PRO A 139 -8.19 -21.41 9.21
N ASN A 140 -8.01 -21.55 10.53
CA ASN A 140 -7.79 -20.42 11.43
C ASN A 140 -6.42 -19.76 11.17
N LEU A 141 -5.38 -20.55 10.91
CA LEU A 141 -4.06 -19.99 10.57
C LEU A 141 -4.09 -19.21 9.24
N ASN A 142 -4.86 -19.67 8.27
CA ASN A 142 -5.05 -18.99 6.99
C ASN A 142 -5.85 -17.70 7.13
N GLU A 143 -6.90 -17.70 7.95
CA GLU A 143 -7.66 -16.49 8.28
C GLU A 143 -6.78 -15.47 9.01
N LEU A 144 -5.96 -15.92 9.96
CA LEU A 144 -5.00 -15.07 10.67
C LEU A 144 -4.00 -14.42 9.70
N TYR A 145 -3.38 -15.23 8.84
CA TYR A 145 -2.43 -14.75 7.85
C TYR A 145 -3.07 -13.74 6.89
N THR A 146 -4.26 -14.04 6.39
CA THR A 146 -4.99 -13.15 5.47
C THR A 146 -5.37 -11.84 6.16
N SER A 147 -5.86 -11.90 7.40
CA SER A 147 -6.27 -10.72 8.17
C SER A 147 -5.09 -9.81 8.51
N ILE A 148 -3.95 -10.37 8.89
CA ILE A 148 -2.71 -9.61 9.10
C ILE A 148 -2.26 -8.92 7.80
N ASN A 149 -2.35 -9.60 6.65
CA ASN A 149 -1.95 -9.01 5.38
C ASN A 149 -2.92 -7.94 4.87
N ALA A 150 -4.20 -8.04 5.20
CA ALA A 150 -5.21 -7.05 4.84
C ALA A 150 -5.13 -5.76 5.67
N MET A 151 -4.43 -5.78 6.82
CA MET A 151 -4.32 -4.63 7.70
C MET A 151 -3.23 -3.65 7.21
N SER A 152 -3.67 -2.66 6.43
CA SER A 152 -2.82 -1.60 5.85
C SER A 152 -2.10 -0.73 6.89
N THR A 153 -2.58 -0.67 8.13
CA THR A 153 -1.97 0.10 9.21
C THR A 153 -0.77 -0.60 9.85
N LEU A 154 -0.57 -1.90 9.60
CA LEU A 154 0.61 -2.60 10.13
C LEU A 154 1.86 -2.16 9.37
N PRO A 155 3.00 -1.95 10.08
CA PRO A 155 4.28 -1.68 9.44
C PRO A 155 4.65 -2.78 8.43
N GLU A 156 5.35 -2.41 7.35
CA GLU A 156 5.83 -3.37 6.35
C GLU A 156 6.82 -4.38 6.97
N ASP A 157 7.58 -3.95 7.97
CA ASP A 157 8.57 -4.73 8.72
C ASP A 157 8.01 -5.41 9.98
N PHE A 158 6.68 -5.55 10.09
CA PHE A 158 6.04 -6.22 11.22
C PHE A 158 6.47 -7.70 11.32
N ASP A 159 7.37 -8.01 12.25
CA ASP A 159 7.95 -9.34 12.51
C ASP A 159 6.90 -10.44 12.70
N GLY A 160 5.75 -10.12 13.31
CA GLY A 160 4.66 -11.08 13.51
C GLY A 160 4.11 -11.65 12.20
N ARG A 161 4.17 -10.89 11.10
CA ARG A 161 3.76 -11.33 9.76
C ARG A 161 4.64 -12.47 9.25
N ALA A 162 5.95 -12.36 9.43
CA ALA A 162 6.91 -13.37 8.98
C ALA A 162 6.73 -14.70 9.73
N LYS A 163 6.49 -14.62 11.05
CA LYS A 163 6.24 -15.80 11.90
C LYS A 163 4.95 -16.54 11.52
N VAL A 164 3.84 -15.80 11.38
CA VAL A 164 2.56 -16.38 10.95
C VAL A 164 2.71 -17.00 9.55
N LYS A 165 3.41 -16.31 8.63
CA LYS A 165 3.67 -16.82 7.29
C LYS A 165 4.45 -18.15 7.29
N ALA A 166 5.49 -18.27 8.11
CA ALA A 166 6.31 -19.48 8.14
C ALA A 166 5.49 -20.72 8.51
N TRP A 167 4.60 -20.61 9.50
CA TRP A 167 3.69 -21.70 9.88
C TRP A 167 2.59 -21.93 8.85
N HIS A 168 2.06 -20.85 8.26
CA HIS A 168 1.06 -20.95 7.19
C HIS A 168 1.61 -21.71 5.98
N ASP A 169 2.79 -21.31 5.49
CA ASP A 169 3.46 -21.96 4.36
C ASP A 169 3.73 -23.44 4.69
N ARG A 170 4.20 -23.73 5.91
CA ARG A 170 4.44 -25.10 6.36
C ARG A 170 3.18 -25.96 6.30
N LEU A 171 2.11 -25.56 7.00
CA LEU A 171 0.87 -26.34 7.05
C LEU A 171 0.19 -26.44 5.67
N SER A 172 0.37 -25.44 4.80
CA SER A 172 -0.19 -25.46 3.44
C SER A 172 0.40 -26.58 2.56
N THR A 173 1.58 -27.09 2.90
CA THR A 173 2.24 -28.19 2.19
C THR A 173 1.88 -29.58 2.72
N MET A 174 1.20 -29.64 3.87
CA MET A 174 0.76 -30.88 4.49
C MET A 174 -0.63 -31.26 3.99
N SER A 175 -0.93 -32.55 3.95
CA SER A 175 -2.27 -33.06 3.68
C SER A 175 -3.21 -32.82 4.86
N ALA A 176 -4.50 -32.71 4.56
CA ALA A 176 -5.55 -32.46 5.55
C ALA A 176 -5.51 -33.42 6.77
N SER A 177 -5.20 -34.70 6.53
CA SER A 177 -5.15 -35.75 7.56
C SER A 177 -3.83 -35.84 8.31
N GLU A 178 -2.80 -35.10 7.91
CA GLU A 178 -1.55 -35.06 8.67
C GLU A 178 -1.73 -34.28 9.97
N GLU A 179 -0.95 -34.64 10.98
CA GLU A 179 -0.94 -33.99 12.28
C GLU A 179 0.44 -33.37 12.55
N ILE A 180 0.45 -32.22 13.20
CA ILE A 180 1.70 -31.69 13.77
C ILE A 180 2.07 -32.44 15.05
N THR A 181 3.36 -32.54 15.31
CA THR A 181 3.88 -33.11 16.56
C THR A 181 3.65 -32.18 17.76
N ASP A 182 3.69 -32.72 18.98
CA ASP A 182 3.59 -31.90 20.19
C ASP A 182 4.75 -30.89 20.33
N GLU A 183 5.93 -31.22 19.82
CA GLU A 183 7.07 -30.30 19.81
C GLU A 183 6.83 -29.13 18.85
N GLU A 184 6.28 -29.41 17.67
CA GLU A 184 5.89 -28.38 16.70
C GLU A 184 4.76 -27.51 17.25
N ALA A 185 3.77 -28.09 17.92
CA ALA A 185 2.70 -27.34 18.57
C ALA A 185 3.27 -26.38 19.63
N ARG A 186 4.22 -26.83 20.46
CA ARG A 186 4.89 -25.97 21.46
C ARG A 186 5.68 -24.84 20.82
N GLN A 187 6.44 -25.14 19.76
CA GLN A 187 7.21 -24.13 19.04
C GLN A 187 6.29 -23.11 18.36
N MET A 188 5.18 -23.58 17.76
CA MET A 188 4.17 -22.73 17.14
C MET A 188 3.50 -21.81 18.16
N ILE A 189 3.13 -22.31 19.33
CA ILE A 189 2.62 -21.46 20.43
C ILE A 189 3.63 -20.37 20.78
N PHE A 190 4.89 -20.74 21.04
CA PHE A 190 5.92 -19.78 21.44
C PHE A 190 6.13 -18.65 20.41
N GLU A 191 6.24 -19.00 19.12
CA GLU A 191 6.46 -18.02 18.06
C GLU A 191 5.24 -17.13 17.82
N LEU A 192 4.04 -17.71 17.83
CA LEU A 192 2.82 -16.96 17.63
C LEU A 192 2.45 -16.10 18.85
N GLU A 193 2.79 -16.51 20.08
CA GLU A 193 2.65 -15.66 21.27
C GLU A 193 3.56 -14.43 21.19
N ALA A 194 4.78 -14.59 20.65
CA ALA A 194 5.66 -13.46 20.37
C ALA A 194 5.08 -12.54 19.29
N ALA A 195 4.49 -13.09 18.23
CA ALA A 195 3.80 -12.33 17.18
C ALA A 195 2.60 -11.55 17.74
N TYR A 196 1.75 -12.19 18.54
CA TYR A 196 0.61 -11.57 19.23
C TYR A 196 1.06 -10.47 20.18
N SER A 197 2.11 -10.71 20.99
CA SER A 197 2.67 -9.69 21.88
C SER A 197 3.19 -8.47 21.12
N SER A 198 3.82 -8.68 19.96
CA SER A 198 4.25 -7.59 19.07
C SER A 198 3.05 -6.83 18.51
N PHE A 199 1.99 -7.54 18.11
CA PHE A 199 0.74 -6.95 17.64
C PHE A 199 0.09 -6.06 18.70
N ILE A 200 -0.05 -6.54 19.94
CA ILE A 200 -0.61 -5.75 21.05
C ILE A 200 0.25 -4.51 21.35
N LYS A 201 1.59 -4.64 21.36
CA LYS A 201 2.49 -3.49 21.52
C LYS A 201 2.29 -2.45 20.41
N PHE A 202 2.12 -2.89 19.17
CA PHE A 202 1.80 -2.00 18.05
C PHE A 202 0.48 -1.25 18.30
N LEU A 203 -0.59 -1.94 18.70
CA LEU A 203 -1.88 -1.30 18.98
C LEU A 203 -1.82 -0.26 20.10
N HIS A 204 -1.05 -0.51 21.14
CA HIS A 204 -0.83 0.45 22.22
C HIS A 204 -0.06 1.69 21.76
N THR A 205 0.80 1.54 20.75
CA THR A 205 1.57 2.66 20.17
C THR A 205 0.70 3.57 19.30
N GLN A 206 -0.42 3.07 18.76
CA GLN A 206 -1.36 3.83 17.91
C GLN A 206 -2.35 4.71 18.70
N GLN A 207 -2.29 4.74 20.04
CA GLN A 207 -3.19 5.56 20.88
C GLN A 207 -2.70 7.00 21.15
N HIS A 208 -1.58 7.41 20.53
CA HIS A 208 -1.02 8.76 20.60
C HIS A 208 -0.90 9.38 19.21
#